data_AF-A0A0T6UZ09-F1
#
_entry.id   AF-A0A0T6UZ09-F1
#
_cell.length_a   1.000
_cell.length_b   1.000
_cell.length_c   1.000
_cell.angle_alpha   90.00
_cell.angle_beta   90.00
_cell.angle_gamma   90.00
#
_symmetry.space_group_name_H-M   'P 1'
#
loop_
_entity.id
_entity.type
_entity.pdbx_description
1 polymer ?
#
loop_
_entity_poly.entity_id
_entity_poly.type
_entity_poly.pdbx_seq_one_letter_code
_entity_poly.pdbx_strand_id
1 'polypeptide(L)'
;MSLMLNREQGASLIEVMVALLIFTVGLLGLAAMQLTSLQSVADSGQRSQSVWLLQDFVERMRANPAGTPAQYAAAANCAALPNPMCADYFNPNTNTKVNGSQCSATQMAAFDVWEARCSYTGVANFNPNDARFNSRDYITVPAQGALIDTTVVGGDLVLSINWANRSATTTTDINNNRVLSATSDGSTSDVRILR
;
A
#
# COMPACT_ATOMS: atom_id res chain seq x y z
N MET A 1 39.21 36.46 54.90
CA MET A 1 38.16 35.79 54.10
C MET A 1 38.08 36.53 52.78
N SER A 2 38.88 36.10 51.79
CA SER A 2 38.96 36.79 50.49
C SER A 2 37.79 36.34 49.61
N LEU A 3 36.85 37.24 49.35
CA LEU A 3 35.82 37.05 48.34
C LEU A 3 36.47 37.23 46.97
N MET A 4 36.71 36.11 46.29
CA MET A 4 37.02 36.13 44.86
C MET A 4 35.77 36.62 44.12
N LEU A 5 35.77 37.89 43.73
CA LEU A 5 34.81 38.44 42.79
C LEU A 5 35.11 37.87 41.41
N ASN A 6 34.36 36.84 41.02
CA ASN A 6 34.34 36.35 39.65
C ASN A 6 33.86 37.49 38.74
N ARG A 7 34.72 37.86 37.80
CA ARG A 7 34.44 38.89 36.80
C ARG A 7 33.60 38.22 35.71
N GLU A 8 32.29 38.44 35.76
CA GLU A 8 31.33 38.04 34.73
C GLU A 8 31.82 38.55 33.36
N GLN A 9 32.36 37.65 32.52
CA GLN A 9 32.66 37.96 31.13
C GLN A 9 31.32 37.90 30.38
N GLY A 10 30.64 39.04 30.31
CA GLY A 10 29.38 39.14 29.58
C GLY A 10 29.55 38.70 28.12
N ALA A 11 28.68 37.80 27.66
CA ALA A 11 28.65 37.35 26.27
C ALA A 11 28.52 38.57 25.34
N SER A 12 29.36 38.63 24.30
CA SER A 12 29.25 39.68 23.29
C SER A 12 27.96 39.49 22.49
N LEU A 13 27.27 40.57 22.12
CA LEU A 13 26.04 40.49 21.31
C LEU A 13 26.29 39.74 19.97
N ILE A 14 27.51 39.79 19.45
CA ILE A 14 27.93 39.05 18.25
C ILE A 14 28.00 37.53 18.48
N GLU A 15 28.34 37.09 19.69
CA GLU A 15 28.49 35.68 20.05
C GLU A 15 27.14 34.97 20.05
N VAL A 16 26.12 35.63 20.60
CA VAL A 16 24.74 35.15 20.57
C VAL A 16 24.21 35.10 19.14
N MET A 17 24.50 36.11 18.31
CA MET A 17 24.06 36.11 16.91
C MET A 17 24.71 34.99 16.08
N VAL A 18 25.99 34.72 16.29
CA VAL A 18 26.69 33.61 15.63
C VAL A 18 26.17 32.27 16.13
N ALA A 19 25.91 32.12 17.43
CA ALA A 19 25.31 30.91 17.99
C ALA A 19 23.92 30.63 17.40
N LEU A 20 23.06 31.65 17.28
CA LEU A 20 21.74 31.53 16.66
C LEU A 20 21.83 31.20 15.16
N LEU A 21 22.80 31.77 14.44
CA LEU A 21 23.03 31.45 13.03
C LEU A 21 23.42 29.98 12.85
N ILE A 22 24.38 29.48 13.65
CA ILE A 22 24.79 28.07 13.58
C ILE A 22 23.62 27.16 13.99
N PHE A 23 22.87 27.53 15.03
CA PHE A 23 21.72 26.77 15.50
C PHE A 23 20.62 26.65 14.43
N THR A 24 20.26 27.76 13.78
CA THR A 24 19.22 27.76 12.74
C THR A 24 19.63 26.94 11.52
N VAL A 25 20.89 27.02 11.07
CA VAL A 25 21.41 26.16 9.99
C VAL A 25 21.37 24.68 10.40
N GLY A 26 21.76 24.36 11.65
CA GLY A 26 21.67 23.01 12.19
C GLY A 26 20.23 22.47 12.22
N LEU A 27 19.26 23.30 12.63
CA LEU A 27 17.86 22.92 12.69
C LEU A 27 17.25 22.68 11.31
N LEU A 28 17.62 23.48 10.29
CA LEU A 28 17.22 23.25 8.90
C LEU A 28 17.75 21.90 8.38
N GLY A 29 18.98 21.53 8.73
CA GLY A 29 19.55 20.22 8.42
C GLY A 29 18.76 19.07 9.04
N LEU A 30 18.39 19.19 10.32
CA LEU A 30 17.54 18.20 11.02
C LEU A 30 16.15 18.09 10.40
N ALA A 31 15.52 19.21 10.05
CA ALA A 31 14.20 19.20 9.41
C ALA A 31 14.23 18.49 8.05
N ALA A 32 15.27 18.70 7.24
CA ALA A 32 15.45 17.99 5.98
C ALA A 32 15.58 16.47 6.20
N MET A 33 16.38 16.05 7.18
CA MET A 33 16.50 14.63 7.55
C MET A 33 15.17 14.05 8.03
N GLN A 34 14.41 14.77 8.86
CA GLN A 34 13.11 14.34 9.34
C GLN A 34 12.12 14.06 8.20
N LEU A 35 12.09 14.92 7.17
CA LEU A 35 11.25 14.72 6.00
C LEU A 35 11.64 13.45 5.23
N THR A 36 12.94 13.21 5.02
CA THR A 36 13.41 11.99 4.35
C THR A 36 13.09 10.73 5.16
N SER A 37 13.16 10.81 6.48
CA SER A 37 12.79 9.71 7.39
C SER A 37 11.31 9.36 7.28
N LEU A 38 10.41 10.36 7.31
CA LEU A 38 8.97 10.14 7.16
C LEU A 38 8.62 9.45 5.85
N GLN A 39 9.26 9.85 4.74
CA GLN A 39 9.08 9.21 3.44
C GLN A 39 9.56 7.74 3.46
N SER A 40 10.69 7.45 4.12
CA SER A 40 11.19 6.08 4.27
C SER A 40 10.26 5.20 5.11
N VAL A 41 9.65 5.76 6.15
CA VAL A 41 8.66 5.04 6.98
C VAL A 41 7.41 4.72 6.17
N ALA A 42 6.91 5.67 5.38
CA ALA A 42 5.75 5.45 4.51
C ALA A 42 6.00 4.32 3.50
N ASP A 43 7.14 4.33 2.81
CA ASP A 43 7.50 3.27 1.84
C ASP A 43 7.65 1.89 2.51
N SER A 44 8.27 1.85 3.69
CA SER A 44 8.39 0.62 4.50
C SER A 44 7.01 0.09 4.95
N GLY A 45 6.09 1.01 5.25
CA GLY A 45 4.69 0.70 5.55
C GLY A 45 3.98 0.04 4.37
N GLN A 46 4.06 0.66 3.18
CA GLN A 46 3.45 0.12 1.96
C GLN A 46 4.01 -1.25 1.58
N ARG A 47 5.32 -1.44 1.74
CA ARG A 47 5.96 -2.75 1.54
C ARG A 47 5.40 -3.80 2.50
N SER A 48 5.25 -3.45 3.78
CA SER A 48 4.71 -4.37 4.77
C SER A 48 3.27 -4.77 4.44
N GLN A 49 2.41 -3.79 4.14
CA GLN A 49 1.02 -4.04 3.75
C GLN A 49 0.91 -4.90 2.48
N SER A 50 1.79 -4.67 1.51
CA SER A 50 1.86 -5.48 0.28
C SER A 50 2.20 -6.94 0.58
N VAL A 51 3.20 -7.20 1.43
CA VAL A 51 3.54 -8.56 1.84
C VAL A 51 2.37 -9.23 2.57
N TRP A 52 1.68 -8.50 3.45
CA TRP A 52 0.48 -9.00 4.13
C TRP A 52 -0.65 -9.37 3.15
N LEU A 53 -0.95 -8.52 2.17
CA LEU A 53 -1.95 -8.80 1.13
C LEU A 53 -1.58 -10.05 0.32
N LEU A 54 -0.32 -10.18 -0.04
CA LEU A 54 0.15 -11.32 -0.80
C LEU A 54 0.06 -12.62 0.00
N GLN A 55 0.45 -12.59 1.28
CA GLN A 55 0.29 -13.72 2.19
C GLN A 55 -1.18 -14.12 2.32
N ASP A 56 -2.08 -13.15 2.54
CA ASP A 56 -3.52 -13.41 2.61
C ASP A 56 -4.05 -14.08 1.33
N PHE A 57 -3.63 -13.58 0.16
CA PHE A 57 -4.02 -14.18 -1.13
C PHE A 57 -3.53 -15.63 -1.27
N VAL A 58 -2.32 -15.92 -0.80
CA VAL A 58 -1.73 -17.26 -0.85
C VAL A 58 -2.40 -18.21 0.12
N GLU A 59 -2.73 -17.76 1.32
CA GLU A 59 -3.47 -18.58 2.28
C GLU A 59 -4.86 -18.91 1.78
N ARG A 60 -5.54 -17.99 1.08
CA ARG A 60 -6.81 -18.26 0.40
C ARG A 60 -6.69 -19.32 -0.68
N MET A 61 -5.64 -19.23 -1.52
CA MET A 61 -5.34 -20.28 -2.50
C MET A 61 -5.08 -21.64 -1.87
N ARG A 62 -4.40 -21.67 -0.72
CA ARG A 62 -4.14 -22.91 0.04
C ARG A 62 -5.41 -23.48 0.65
N ALA A 63 -6.31 -22.62 1.13
CA ALA A 63 -7.61 -23.00 1.66
C ALA A 63 -8.55 -23.58 0.58
N ASN A 64 -8.32 -23.28 -0.70
CA ASN A 64 -9.03 -23.83 -1.85
C ASN A 64 -8.18 -24.82 -2.66
N PRO A 65 -7.95 -26.06 -2.18
CA PRO A 65 -7.09 -27.02 -2.87
C PRO A 65 -7.61 -27.44 -4.26
N ALA A 66 -8.91 -27.35 -4.49
CA ALA A 66 -9.54 -27.67 -5.78
C ALA A 66 -9.44 -26.52 -6.81
N GLY A 67 -8.97 -25.34 -6.39
CA GLY A 67 -8.68 -24.22 -7.28
C GLY A 67 -7.39 -24.43 -8.06
N THR A 68 -7.42 -24.12 -9.36
CA THR A 68 -6.28 -24.25 -10.27
C THR A 68 -5.49 -22.93 -10.38
N PRO A 69 -4.18 -22.98 -10.67
CA PRO A 69 -3.37 -21.79 -10.97
C PRO A 69 -4.00 -20.86 -12.02
N ALA A 70 -4.61 -21.43 -13.07
CA ALA A 70 -5.24 -20.66 -14.13
C ALA A 70 -6.45 -19.85 -13.64
N GLN A 71 -7.21 -20.36 -12.66
CA GLN A 71 -8.34 -19.62 -12.08
C GLN A 71 -7.86 -18.45 -11.23
N TYR A 72 -6.77 -18.63 -10.47
CA TYR A 72 -6.16 -17.56 -9.67
C TYR A 72 -5.38 -16.54 -10.51
N ALA A 73 -4.97 -16.91 -11.72
CA ALA A 73 -4.36 -15.99 -12.68
C ALA A 73 -5.38 -15.14 -13.46
N ALA A 74 -6.67 -15.46 -13.40
CA ALA A 74 -7.70 -14.75 -14.14
C ALA A 74 -7.81 -13.27 -13.73
N ALA A 75 -8.16 -12.41 -14.68
CA ALA A 75 -8.36 -10.99 -14.42
C ALA A 75 -9.57 -10.76 -13.49
N ALA A 76 -9.41 -9.88 -12.50
CA ALA A 76 -10.50 -9.49 -11.61
C ALA A 76 -11.37 -8.40 -12.27
N ASN A 77 -12.69 -8.52 -12.21
CA ASN A 77 -13.61 -7.45 -12.60
C ASN A 77 -13.89 -6.53 -11.41
N CYS A 78 -13.16 -5.42 -11.32
CA CYS A 78 -13.34 -4.44 -10.23
C CYS A 78 -14.45 -3.40 -10.46
N ALA A 79 -15.20 -3.49 -11.57
CA ALA A 79 -16.31 -2.57 -11.84
C ALA A 79 -17.59 -2.95 -11.06
N ALA A 80 -17.67 -4.19 -10.57
CA ALA A 80 -18.81 -4.70 -9.84
C ALA A 80 -18.36 -5.55 -8.65
N LEU A 81 -19.27 -5.73 -7.70
CA LEU A 81 -19.09 -6.67 -6.60
C LEU A 81 -19.08 -8.12 -7.11
N PRO A 82 -18.35 -9.03 -6.43
CA PRO A 82 -18.30 -10.41 -6.84
C PRO A 82 -19.67 -11.07 -6.63
N ASN A 83 -20.11 -11.86 -7.61
CA ASN A 83 -21.34 -12.64 -7.56
C ASN A 83 -21.05 -14.07 -8.06
N PRO A 84 -21.15 -15.11 -7.21
CA PRO A 84 -21.58 -15.07 -5.81
C PRO A 84 -20.51 -14.53 -4.83
N MET A 85 -20.94 -14.02 -3.68
CA MET A 85 -20.04 -13.72 -2.56
C MET A 85 -19.83 -15.00 -1.73
N CYS A 86 -18.58 -15.47 -1.65
CA CYS A 86 -18.24 -16.76 -1.02
C CYS A 86 -17.86 -16.64 0.46
N ALA A 87 -18.03 -15.46 1.04
CA ALA A 87 -17.77 -15.19 2.44
C ALA A 87 -18.94 -14.43 3.07
N ASP A 88 -19.12 -14.61 4.37
CA ASP A 88 -20.07 -13.83 5.15
C ASP A 88 -19.72 -12.34 5.07
N TYR A 89 -20.74 -11.50 4.99
CA TYR A 89 -20.56 -10.07 4.99
C TYR A 89 -21.70 -9.37 5.71
N PHE A 90 -21.41 -8.17 6.23
CA PHE A 90 -22.44 -7.29 6.74
C PHE A 90 -22.92 -6.39 5.59
N ASN A 91 -24.24 -6.34 5.38
CA ASN A 91 -24.83 -5.43 4.41
C ASN A 91 -25.33 -4.17 5.14
N PRO A 92 -24.70 -3.01 4.91
CA PRO A 92 -25.10 -1.77 5.60
C PRO A 92 -26.47 -1.24 5.16
N ASN A 93 -26.88 -1.52 3.92
CA ASN A 93 -28.17 -1.06 3.41
C ASN A 93 -29.34 -1.76 4.10
N THR A 94 -29.14 -3.01 4.53
CA THR A 94 -30.15 -3.81 5.23
C THR A 94 -29.87 -3.96 6.73
N ASN A 95 -28.72 -3.46 7.20
CA ASN A 95 -28.22 -3.57 8.57
C ASN A 95 -28.24 -5.02 9.11
N THR A 96 -27.89 -5.99 8.26
CA THR A 96 -27.95 -7.43 8.57
C THR A 96 -26.70 -8.16 8.11
N LYS A 97 -26.35 -9.24 8.85
CA LYS A 97 -25.38 -10.24 8.39
C LYS A 97 -25.99 -11.04 7.23
N VAL A 98 -25.28 -11.10 6.11
CA VAL A 98 -25.57 -11.98 4.99
C VAL A 98 -24.56 -13.12 5.01
N ASN A 99 -25.06 -14.35 4.96
CA ASN A 99 -24.18 -15.53 4.90
C ASN A 99 -23.58 -15.67 3.50
N GLY A 100 -22.35 -16.16 3.43
CA GLY A 100 -21.68 -16.52 2.18
C GLY A 100 -22.49 -17.57 1.41
N SER A 101 -22.49 -17.44 0.10
CA SER A 101 -23.08 -18.44 -0.79
C SER A 101 -22.23 -19.72 -0.80
N GLN A 102 -22.85 -20.86 -1.09
CA GLN A 102 -22.12 -22.09 -1.36
C GLN A 102 -21.42 -21.99 -2.72
N CYS A 103 -20.13 -21.68 -2.70
CA CYS A 103 -19.32 -21.53 -3.89
C CYS A 103 -18.62 -22.83 -4.29
N SER A 104 -18.61 -23.12 -5.59
CA SER A 104 -17.67 -24.08 -6.17
C SER A 104 -16.23 -23.58 -6.05
N ALA A 105 -15.24 -24.47 -6.20
CA ALA A 105 -13.82 -24.11 -6.16
C ALA A 105 -13.45 -23.00 -7.16
N THR A 106 -14.08 -23.00 -8.33
CA THR A 106 -13.91 -21.94 -9.35
C THR A 106 -14.47 -20.60 -8.90
N GLN A 107 -15.66 -20.59 -8.30
CA GLN A 107 -16.30 -19.38 -7.79
C GLN A 107 -15.54 -18.81 -6.59
N MET A 108 -15.03 -19.68 -5.72
CA MET A 108 -14.20 -19.30 -4.59
C MET A 108 -12.89 -18.65 -5.06
N ALA A 109 -12.22 -19.23 -6.07
CA ALA A 109 -11.03 -18.62 -6.67
C ALA A 109 -11.33 -17.24 -7.29
N ALA A 110 -12.45 -17.08 -8.01
CA ALA A 110 -12.85 -15.80 -8.57
C ALA A 110 -13.14 -14.74 -7.48
N PHE A 111 -13.73 -15.16 -6.36
CA PHE A 111 -13.98 -14.30 -5.20
C PHE A 111 -12.66 -13.88 -4.51
N ASP A 112 -11.75 -14.82 -4.26
CA ASP A 112 -10.43 -14.55 -3.66
C ASP A 112 -9.60 -13.58 -4.51
N VAL A 113 -9.57 -13.81 -5.83
CA VAL A 113 -8.90 -12.93 -6.80
C VAL A 113 -9.51 -11.53 -6.76
N TRP A 114 -10.84 -11.42 -6.67
CA TRP A 114 -11.51 -10.12 -6.53
C TRP A 114 -11.14 -9.46 -5.20
N GLU A 115 -11.14 -10.19 -4.08
CA GLU A 115 -10.82 -9.62 -2.77
C GLU A 115 -9.36 -9.12 -2.67
N ALA A 116 -8.44 -9.81 -3.33
CA ALA A 116 -7.04 -9.41 -3.35
C ALA A 116 -6.74 -8.24 -4.31
N ARG A 117 -7.54 -8.06 -5.38
CA ARG A 117 -7.26 -7.11 -6.48
C ARG A 117 -8.25 -5.95 -6.60
N CYS A 118 -9.45 -6.06 -6.05
CA CYS A 118 -10.51 -5.05 -6.14
C CYS A 118 -10.77 -4.37 -4.78
N SER A 119 -11.31 -3.15 -4.80
CA SER A 119 -11.61 -2.36 -3.60
C SER A 119 -13.08 -2.24 -3.46
N TYR A 120 -13.52 -2.34 -2.23
CA TYR A 120 -14.88 -2.03 -1.85
C TYR A 120 -15.21 -0.53 -1.93
N THR A 121 -14.24 0.36 -1.66
CA THR A 121 -14.40 1.82 -1.84
C THR A 121 -14.52 2.25 -3.31
N GLY A 122 -13.96 1.45 -4.23
CA GLY A 122 -14.01 1.72 -5.66
C GLY A 122 -15.32 1.33 -6.35
N VAL A 123 -16.21 0.61 -5.65
CA VAL A 123 -17.50 0.16 -6.19
C VAL A 123 -18.63 1.02 -5.66
N ALA A 124 -19.39 1.66 -6.56
CA ALA A 124 -20.41 2.66 -6.24
C ALA A 124 -21.59 2.17 -5.36
N ASN A 125 -21.72 0.86 -5.12
CA ASN A 125 -22.88 0.25 -4.45
C ASN A 125 -22.72 0.06 -2.93
N PHE A 126 -21.54 0.33 -2.35
CA PHE A 126 -21.34 0.35 -0.89
C PHE A 126 -21.20 1.78 -0.39
N ASN A 127 -22.06 2.18 0.55
CA ASN A 127 -22.08 3.53 1.13
C ASN A 127 -20.76 3.81 1.87
N PRO A 128 -20.12 4.98 1.66
CA PRO A 128 -18.89 5.38 2.34
C PRO A 128 -18.96 5.41 3.87
N ASN A 129 -20.14 5.32 4.48
CA ASN A 129 -20.31 5.36 5.94
C ASN A 129 -20.08 4.02 6.66
N ASP A 130 -20.12 2.88 5.97
CA ASP A 130 -19.96 1.53 6.56
C ASP A 130 -18.95 0.68 5.78
N ALA A 131 -17.99 1.35 5.15
CA ALA A 131 -17.07 0.78 4.16
C ALA A 131 -16.47 -0.55 4.63
N ARG A 132 -16.91 -1.65 4.00
CA ARG A 132 -16.14 -2.89 4.02
C ARG A 132 -14.78 -2.54 3.43
N PHE A 133 -13.71 -2.89 4.12
CA PHE A 133 -12.36 -2.74 3.60
C PHE A 133 -11.73 -4.12 3.46
N ASN A 134 -10.84 -4.25 2.49
CA ASN A 134 -9.92 -5.38 2.40
C ASN A 134 -8.47 -4.87 2.47
N SER A 135 -7.52 -5.79 2.57
CA SER A 135 -6.09 -5.47 2.64
C SER A 135 -5.60 -4.63 1.45
N ARG A 136 -6.30 -4.72 0.31
CA ARG A 136 -6.02 -3.93 -0.88
C ARG A 136 -6.31 -2.44 -0.71
N ASP A 137 -7.31 -2.08 0.10
CA ASP A 137 -7.74 -0.68 0.29
C ASP A 137 -6.70 0.20 0.97
N TYR A 138 -5.77 -0.42 1.69
CA TYR A 138 -4.70 0.28 2.41
C TYR A 138 -3.42 0.43 1.59
N ILE A 139 -3.37 -0.13 0.38
CA ILE A 139 -2.19 -0.03 -0.50
C ILE A 139 -2.45 1.00 -1.58
N THR A 140 -1.51 1.93 -1.72
CA THR A 140 -1.51 2.88 -2.83
C THR A 140 -1.13 2.12 -4.10
N VAL A 141 -2.12 1.95 -4.97
CA VAL A 141 -1.95 1.28 -6.25
C VAL A 141 -0.93 2.02 -7.13
N PRO A 142 -0.13 1.29 -7.91
CA PRO A 142 0.75 1.92 -8.89
C PRO A 142 -0.10 2.63 -9.94
N ALA A 143 0.45 3.70 -10.50
CA ALA A 143 -0.26 4.49 -11.50
C ALA A 143 -0.43 3.79 -12.86
N GLN A 144 0.37 2.76 -13.10
CA GLN A 144 0.28 1.87 -14.25
C GLN A 144 0.51 0.43 -13.77
N GLY A 145 -0.24 -0.51 -14.33
CA GLY A 145 -0.15 -1.93 -13.98
C GLY A 145 -1.07 -2.35 -12.84
N ALA A 146 -1.20 -3.68 -12.67
CA ALA A 146 -1.97 -4.26 -11.59
C ALA A 146 -1.17 -4.25 -10.29
N LEU A 147 -1.87 -4.05 -9.16
CA LEU A 147 -1.29 -4.21 -7.82
C LEU A 147 -0.71 -5.63 -7.64
N ILE A 148 -1.50 -6.65 -7.95
CA ILE A 148 -1.03 -8.04 -7.99
C ILE A 148 -1.05 -8.50 -9.44
N ASP A 149 0.12 -8.78 -10.00
CA ASP A 149 0.28 -9.44 -11.29
C ASP A 149 0.46 -10.96 -11.09
N THR A 150 -0.15 -11.74 -11.98
CA THR A 150 -0.13 -13.20 -11.93
C THR A 150 0.30 -13.74 -13.27
N THR A 151 1.37 -14.55 -13.28
CA THR A 151 1.81 -15.24 -14.50
C THR A 151 1.87 -16.73 -14.22
N VAL A 152 1.31 -17.55 -15.13
CA VAL A 152 1.45 -19.01 -15.06
C VAL A 152 2.64 -19.43 -15.92
N VAL A 153 3.66 -20.03 -15.31
CA VAL A 153 4.88 -20.49 -16.00
C VAL A 153 5.07 -21.97 -15.73
N GLY A 154 4.90 -22.82 -16.75
CA GLY A 154 5.13 -24.25 -16.63
C GLY A 154 4.18 -24.98 -15.66
N GLY A 155 3.03 -24.39 -15.33
CA GLY A 155 2.06 -24.92 -14.35
C GLY A 155 2.13 -24.24 -12.99
N ASP A 156 3.24 -23.56 -12.67
CA ASP A 156 3.39 -22.77 -11.45
C ASP A 156 2.70 -21.41 -11.57
N LEU A 157 2.11 -20.94 -10.47
CA LEU A 157 1.60 -19.57 -10.37
C LEU A 157 2.66 -18.65 -9.76
N VAL A 158 3.16 -17.72 -10.56
CA VAL A 158 4.05 -16.66 -10.11
C VAL A 158 3.22 -15.43 -9.77
N LEU A 159 3.42 -14.90 -8.55
CA LEU A 159 2.74 -13.73 -8.04
C LEU A 159 3.73 -12.59 -7.83
N SER A 160 3.45 -11.46 -8.46
CA SER A 160 4.23 -10.23 -8.27
C SER A 160 3.33 -9.15 -7.70
N ILE A 161 3.77 -8.50 -6.62
CA ILE A 161 3.05 -7.35 -6.07
C ILE A 161 3.82 -6.05 -6.32
N ASN A 162 3.09 -5.03 -6.79
CA ASN A 162 3.59 -3.73 -7.19
C ASN A 162 2.85 -2.63 -6.41
N TRP A 163 3.58 -1.79 -5.67
CA TRP A 163 3.00 -0.65 -4.97
C TRP A 163 3.70 0.66 -5.37
N ALA A 164 3.05 1.79 -5.13
CA ALA A 164 3.66 3.10 -5.36
C ALA A 164 4.77 3.39 -4.33
N ASN A 165 6.00 3.63 -4.80
CA ASN A 165 7.16 3.98 -3.97
C ASN A 165 7.54 5.46 -4.11
N ARG A 166 8.56 5.89 -3.36
CA ARG A 166 9.09 7.27 -3.38
C ARG A 166 9.64 7.73 -4.74
N SER A 167 9.99 6.80 -5.63
CA SER A 167 10.55 7.08 -6.95
C SER A 167 9.48 7.18 -8.05
N ALA A 168 8.20 7.02 -7.70
CA ALA A 168 7.08 7.20 -8.62
C ALA A 168 7.09 8.64 -9.18
N THR A 169 7.65 8.79 -10.37
CA THR A 169 7.83 10.10 -11.01
C THR A 169 6.52 10.49 -11.69
N THR A 170 6.00 11.69 -11.39
CA THR A 170 4.88 12.25 -12.14
C THR A 170 5.41 12.72 -13.50
N THR A 171 4.97 12.11 -14.61
CA THR A 171 5.27 12.63 -15.95
C THR A 171 3.99 13.17 -16.57
N THR A 172 3.99 14.44 -16.90
CA THR A 172 2.92 15.02 -17.69
C THR A 172 2.94 14.39 -19.09
N ASP A 173 1.81 13.88 -19.55
CA ASP A 173 1.70 13.46 -20.95
C ASP A 173 1.74 14.69 -21.89
N ILE A 174 1.86 14.45 -23.19
CA ILE A 174 1.84 15.49 -24.24
C ILE A 174 0.57 16.35 -24.26
N ASN A 175 -0.49 15.95 -23.54
CA ASN A 175 -1.73 16.71 -23.39
C ASN A 175 -1.79 17.49 -22.06
N ASN A 176 -0.67 17.59 -21.35
CA ASN A 176 -0.55 18.25 -20.06
C ASN A 176 -1.45 17.62 -18.98
N ASN A 177 -1.84 16.36 -19.18
CA ASN A 177 -2.56 15.60 -18.17
C ASN A 177 -1.53 15.02 -17.19
N ARG A 178 -1.81 15.14 -15.89
CA ARG A 178 -0.90 14.66 -14.86
C ARG A 178 -0.95 13.13 -14.83
N VAL A 179 -0.10 12.48 -15.64
CA VAL A 179 0.08 11.04 -15.61
C VAL A 179 1.18 10.73 -14.59
N LEU A 180 0.92 9.80 -13.69
CA LEU A 180 1.97 9.24 -12.86
C LEU A 180 2.61 8.14 -13.71
N SER A 181 3.74 8.38 -14.36
CA SER A 181 4.47 7.28 -15.01
C SER A 181 5.53 6.76 -14.04
N ALA A 182 5.28 5.60 -13.47
CA ALA A 182 6.39 4.79 -12.99
C ALA A 182 7.18 4.37 -14.24
N THR A 183 8.28 5.06 -14.56
CA THR A 183 9.39 4.36 -15.23
C THR A 183 9.71 3.20 -14.31
N SER A 184 9.71 1.97 -14.84
CA SER A 184 9.76 0.72 -14.09
C SER A 184 10.91 0.68 -13.09
N ASP A 185 10.65 1.21 -11.91
CA ASP A 185 11.41 0.97 -10.68
C ASP A 185 10.41 0.93 -9.51
N GLY A 186 9.16 0.56 -9.83
CA GLY A 186 8.22 0.08 -8.82
C GLY A 186 8.90 -1.08 -8.12
N SER A 187 8.96 -1.04 -6.80
CA SER A 187 9.58 -2.05 -5.97
C SER A 187 8.82 -3.37 -6.15
N THR A 188 9.03 -4.09 -7.26
CA THR A 188 8.38 -5.35 -7.55
C THR A 188 8.98 -6.38 -6.60
N SER A 189 8.21 -6.81 -5.62
CA SER A 189 8.55 -8.00 -4.86
C SER A 189 7.92 -9.18 -5.57
N ASP A 190 8.73 -9.90 -6.33
CA ASP A 190 8.36 -11.17 -6.95
C ASP A 190 8.36 -12.24 -5.85
N VAL A 191 7.21 -12.87 -5.64
CA VAL A 191 7.09 -14.04 -4.75
C VAL A 191 6.66 -15.21 -5.60
N ARG A 192 7.65 -16.04 -5.91
CA ARG A 192 7.46 -17.28 -6.66
C ARG A 192 6.88 -18.35 -5.75
N ILE A 193 5.70 -18.88 -6.11
CA ILE A 193 5.07 -20.00 -5.41
C ILE A 193 5.03 -21.18 -6.36
N LEU A 194 5.78 -22.22 -6.00
CA LEU A 194 5.81 -23.47 -6.73
C LEU A 194 4.64 -24.33 -6.25
N ARG A 195 3.84 -24.88 -7.17
CA ARG A 195 2.80 -25.86 -6.82
C ARG A 195 2.88 -27.07 -7.71
#